data_AF-A0A962THA1-F1
#
_entry.id   AF-A0A962THA1-F1
#
_cell.length_a   1.000
_cell.length_b   1.000
_cell.length_c   1.000
_cell.angle_alpha   90.00
_cell.angle_beta   90.00
_cell.angle_gamma   90.00
#
_symmetry.space_group_name_H-M   'P 1'
#
loop_
_entity.id
_entity.type
_entity.pdbx_description
1 polymer ?
#
loop_
_entity_poly.entity_id
_entity_poly.type
_entity_poly.pdbx_seq_one_letter_code
_entity_poly.pdbx_strand_id
1 'polypeptide(L)'
;VAELVLAEIVLLMRGIPQRNAAVHRGGWIKTATGSHEVRGKCLGIVGYGHIGTQVGLLAEALGMRVVFYDIETKLALGNVQALPSLDALLDLADVVTLHVPETPGTFRMIGAEQLARMKPGSHLVNAARGTVVDIDALVAALESQHLAGAAIDVFPMEPKANDEEFISPLRRF
;
A
#
# COMPACT_ATOMS: atom_id res chain seq x y z
N VAL A 1 11.85 6.38 -2.96
CA VAL A 1 10.68 5.48 -3.05
C VAL A 1 10.75 4.35 -2.04
N ALA A 2 11.75 3.46 -2.05
CA ALA A 2 11.75 2.30 -1.15
C ALA A 2 11.66 2.65 0.36
N GLU A 3 12.44 3.63 0.81
CA GLU A 3 12.39 4.11 2.20
C GLU A 3 11.06 4.79 2.55
N LEU A 4 10.49 5.56 1.60
CA LEU A 4 9.17 6.20 1.75
C LEU A 4 8.10 5.14 2.02
N VAL A 5 8.03 4.11 1.17
CA VAL A 5 7.08 3.01 1.29
C VAL A 5 7.21 2.32 2.64
N LEU A 6 8.45 2.05 3.09
CA LEU A 6 8.66 1.40 4.38
C LEU A 6 8.21 2.29 5.56
N ALA A 7 8.50 3.58 5.49
CA ALA A 7 8.05 4.54 6.50
C ALA A 7 6.51 4.60 6.54
N GLU A 8 5.86 4.71 5.39
CA GLU A 8 4.40 4.69 5.27
C GLU A 8 3.79 3.41 5.84
N ILE A 9 4.35 2.24 5.53
CA ILE A 9 3.91 0.96 6.08
C ILE A 9 3.94 1.00 7.61
N VAL A 10 5.05 1.47 8.21
CA VAL A 10 5.17 1.56 9.68
C VAL A 10 4.13 2.52 10.26
N LEU A 11 3.94 3.68 9.64
CA LEU A 11 2.98 4.69 10.12
C LEU A 11 1.53 4.23 9.98
N LEU A 12 1.18 3.60 8.85
CA LEU A 12 -0.14 3.03 8.59
C LEU A 12 -0.48 1.93 9.59
N MET A 13 0.42 0.96 9.77
CA MET A 13 0.24 -0.15 10.72
C MET A 13 0.09 0.33 12.18
N ARG A 14 0.56 1.54 12.47
CA ARG A 14 0.46 2.19 13.79
C ARG A 14 -0.65 3.24 13.84
N GLY A 15 -1.45 3.40 12.78
CA GLY A 15 -2.50 4.40 12.61
C GLY A 15 -2.06 5.81 12.96
N ILE A 16 -0.81 6.16 12.65
CA ILE A 16 -0.21 7.45 12.99
C ILE A 16 -0.81 8.59 12.17
N PRO A 17 -1.09 8.47 10.85
CA PRO A 17 -1.65 9.59 10.08
C PRO A 17 -2.92 10.20 10.72
N GLN A 18 -3.89 9.35 11.08
CA GLN A 18 -5.12 9.76 11.73
C GLN A 18 -4.85 10.39 13.12
N ARG A 19 -4.03 9.74 13.94
CA ARG A 19 -3.71 10.22 15.30
C ARG A 19 -2.96 11.54 15.28
N ASN A 20 -2.00 11.69 14.39
CA ASN A 20 -1.25 12.93 14.20
C ASN A 20 -2.18 14.07 13.81
N ALA A 21 -3.04 13.84 12.81
CA ALA A 21 -4.03 14.83 12.38
C ALA A 21 -5.00 15.23 13.51
N ALA A 22 -5.42 14.28 14.36
CA ALA A 22 -6.25 14.55 15.52
C ALA A 22 -5.55 15.42 16.57
N VAL A 23 -4.29 15.11 16.90
CA VAL A 23 -3.50 15.87 17.89
C VAL A 23 -3.29 17.31 17.44
N HIS A 24 -2.99 17.55 16.17
CA HIS A 24 -2.88 18.90 15.60
C HIS A 24 -4.18 19.72 15.68
N ARG A 25 -5.34 19.05 15.78
CA ARG A 25 -6.66 19.68 15.97
C ARG A 25 -7.12 19.71 17.43
N GLY A 26 -6.22 19.44 18.38
CA GLY A 26 -6.51 19.44 19.82
C GLY A 26 -7.20 18.18 20.34
N GLY A 27 -7.36 17.14 19.51
CA GLY A 27 -7.87 15.83 19.93
C GLY A 27 -6.79 14.94 20.54
N TRP A 28 -7.18 13.93 21.32
CA TRP A 28 -6.24 12.96 21.89
C TRP A 28 -6.79 11.54 21.83
N ILE A 29 -6.28 10.74 20.89
CA ILE A 29 -6.73 9.36 20.66
C ILE A 29 -5.75 8.37 21.31
N LYS A 30 -5.95 8.08 22.61
CA LYS A 30 -5.12 7.15 23.38
C LYS A 30 -5.68 5.72 23.35
N THR A 31 -5.42 5.00 22.26
CA THR A 31 -5.79 3.58 22.13
C THR A 31 -4.75 2.78 21.35
N ALA A 32 -4.58 1.52 21.71
CA ALA A 32 -3.78 0.53 20.99
C ALA A 32 -4.61 -0.32 20.01
N THR A 33 -5.95 -0.19 20.02
CA THR A 33 -6.83 -0.93 19.10
C THR A 33 -6.41 -0.65 17.65
N GLY A 34 -6.30 -1.71 16.85
CA GLY A 34 -5.90 -1.63 15.44
C GLY A 34 -4.48 -1.14 15.21
N SER A 35 -3.60 -1.13 16.23
CA SER A 35 -2.20 -0.74 16.09
C SER A 35 -1.29 -1.93 16.21
N HIS A 36 -0.42 -2.09 15.22
CA HIS A 36 0.38 -3.29 15.04
C HIS A 36 1.84 -2.92 14.78
N GLU A 37 2.74 -3.73 15.32
CA GLU A 37 4.12 -3.76 14.84
C GLU A 37 4.17 -4.39 13.44
N VAL A 38 5.11 -3.94 12.62
CA VAL A 38 5.34 -4.53 11.29
C VAL A 38 6.05 -5.88 11.36
N ARG A 39 6.80 -6.12 12.44
CA ARG A 39 7.52 -7.39 12.63
C ARG A 39 6.55 -8.57 12.60
N GLY A 40 6.87 -9.59 11.80
CA GLY A 40 6.06 -10.80 11.61
C GLY A 40 4.86 -10.61 10.69
N LYS A 41 4.57 -9.40 10.21
CA LYS A 41 3.51 -9.14 9.24
C LYS A 41 3.95 -9.48 7.83
N CYS A 42 2.98 -9.82 6.99
CA CYS A 42 3.21 -10.16 5.59
C CYS A 42 3.14 -8.92 4.71
N LEU A 43 4.24 -8.56 4.06
CA LEU A 43 4.28 -7.57 2.98
C LEU A 43 4.15 -8.29 1.63
N GLY A 44 3.13 -7.91 0.86
CA GLY A 44 2.96 -8.32 -0.53
C GLY A 44 3.46 -7.25 -1.48
N ILE A 45 4.42 -7.58 -2.35
CA ILE A 45 5.00 -6.69 -3.35
C ILE A 45 4.47 -7.05 -4.73
N VAL A 46 3.77 -6.13 -5.40
CA VAL A 46 3.32 -6.29 -6.80
C VAL A 46 4.29 -5.56 -7.71
N GLY A 47 5.02 -6.31 -8.53
CA GLY A 47 6.16 -5.81 -9.31
C GLY A 47 7.47 -5.92 -8.54
N TYR A 48 8.27 -6.93 -8.86
CA TYR A 48 9.54 -7.23 -8.19
C TYR A 48 10.74 -6.85 -9.06
N GLY A 49 10.69 -5.61 -9.55
CA GLY A 49 11.80 -4.93 -10.23
C GLY A 49 12.70 -4.15 -9.25
N HIS A 50 13.41 -3.14 -9.75
CA HIS A 50 14.41 -2.39 -8.95
C HIS A 50 13.89 -1.89 -7.60
N ILE A 51 12.72 -1.26 -7.57
CA ILE A 51 12.16 -0.71 -6.32
C ILE A 51 11.60 -1.82 -5.44
N GLY A 52 10.83 -2.75 -6.01
CA GLY A 52 10.23 -3.86 -5.28
C GLY A 52 11.27 -4.73 -4.57
N THR A 53 12.39 -5.03 -5.22
CA THR A 53 13.49 -5.77 -4.58
C THR A 53 14.09 -5.01 -3.38
N GLN A 54 14.33 -3.70 -3.50
CA GLN A 54 14.88 -2.89 -2.40
C GLN A 54 13.92 -2.78 -1.22
N VAL A 55 12.62 -2.59 -1.50
CA VAL A 55 11.58 -2.61 -0.45
C VAL A 55 11.58 -3.95 0.28
N GLY A 56 11.67 -5.06 -0.45
CA GLY A 56 11.73 -6.40 0.13
C GLY A 56 12.90 -6.60 1.08
N LEU A 57 14.10 -6.19 0.69
CA LEU A 57 15.30 -6.30 1.54
C LEU A 57 15.17 -5.50 2.84
N LEU A 58 14.67 -4.26 2.75
CA LEU A 58 14.48 -3.41 3.93
C LEU A 58 13.36 -3.95 4.84
N ALA A 59 12.28 -4.48 4.25
CA ALA A 59 11.18 -5.08 5.00
C ALA A 59 11.61 -6.36 5.75
N GLU A 60 12.42 -7.22 5.11
CA GLU A 60 13.03 -8.38 5.79
C GLU A 60 13.93 -7.94 6.96
N ALA A 61 14.68 -6.85 6.80
CA ALA A 61 15.52 -6.30 7.88
C ALA A 61 14.70 -5.79 9.08
N LEU A 62 13.45 -5.37 8.87
CA LEU A 62 12.49 -5.06 9.94
C LEU A 62 11.76 -6.30 10.48
N GLY A 63 12.10 -7.50 9.98
CA GLY A 63 11.51 -8.76 10.39
C GLY A 63 10.11 -9.01 9.82
N MET A 64 9.74 -8.38 8.70
CA MET A 64 8.52 -8.71 7.97
C MET A 64 8.71 -10.01 7.18
N ARG A 65 7.62 -10.75 6.96
CA ARG A 65 7.57 -11.82 5.95
C ARG A 65 7.27 -11.17 4.61
N VAL A 66 8.10 -11.40 3.60
CA VAL A 66 7.94 -10.74 2.29
C VAL A 66 7.57 -11.76 1.24
N VAL A 67 6.52 -11.45 0.48
CA VAL A 67 6.11 -12.20 -0.71
C VAL A 67 5.97 -11.24 -1.89
N PHE A 68 6.13 -11.73 -3.11
CA PHE A 68 5.90 -10.91 -4.30
C PHE A 68 5.16 -11.65 -5.40
N TYR A 69 4.59 -10.86 -6.30
CA TYR A 69 4.08 -11.31 -7.58
C TYR A 69 4.65 -10.41 -8.67
N ASP A 70 5.12 -11.04 -9.75
CA ASP A 70 5.58 -10.38 -10.97
C ASP A 70 5.13 -11.22 -12.17
N ILE A 71 4.84 -10.56 -13.30
CA ILE A 71 4.44 -11.25 -14.53
C ILE A 71 5.62 -11.98 -15.18
N GLU A 72 6.85 -11.56 -14.86
CA GLU A 72 8.07 -12.22 -15.27
C GLU A 72 8.62 -13.10 -14.14
N THR A 73 9.38 -14.13 -14.51
CA THR A 73 10.13 -14.89 -13.52
C THR A 73 11.25 -14.01 -12.97
N LYS A 74 11.22 -13.73 -11.66
CA LYS A 74 12.27 -13.00 -10.95
C LYS A 74 12.99 -13.91 -9.97
N LEU A 75 14.29 -13.69 -9.81
CA LEU A 75 15.06 -14.31 -8.75
C LEU A 75 14.70 -13.66 -7.41
N ALA A 76 14.22 -14.45 -6.46
CA ALA A 76 14.00 -13.98 -5.09
C ALA A 76 15.35 -13.69 -4.40
N LEU A 77 15.43 -12.58 -3.67
CA LEU A 77 16.56 -12.28 -2.80
C LEU A 77 16.17 -12.51 -1.34
N GLY A 78 17.10 -13.02 -0.53
CA GLY A 78 16.83 -13.30 0.89
C GLY A 78 15.83 -14.44 1.09
N ASN A 79 14.89 -14.28 2.01
CA ASN A 79 13.82 -15.26 2.26
C ASN A 79 12.49 -14.87 1.60
N VAL A 80 12.54 -13.91 0.68
CA VAL A 80 11.38 -13.46 -0.07
C VAL A 80 10.80 -14.63 -0.90
N GLN A 81 9.48 -14.77 -0.95
CA GLN A 81 8.82 -15.85 -1.71
C GLN A 81 8.01 -15.30 -2.88
N ALA A 82 8.20 -15.88 -4.07
CA ALA A 82 7.35 -15.62 -5.23
C ALA A 82 6.00 -16.35 -5.05
N LEU A 83 4.89 -15.66 -5.33
CA LEU A 83 3.56 -16.27 -5.37
C LEU A 83 3.10 -16.50 -6.80
N PRO A 84 2.27 -17.52 -7.05
CA PRO A 84 1.87 -17.92 -8.41
C PRO A 84 0.91 -16.94 -9.09
N SER A 85 0.24 -16.07 -8.34
CA SER A 85 -0.72 -15.10 -8.87
C SER A 85 -0.83 -13.86 -8.00
N LEU A 86 -1.36 -12.78 -8.57
CA LEU A 86 -1.75 -11.57 -7.84
C LEU A 86 -2.75 -11.91 -6.73
N ASP A 87 -3.77 -12.70 -7.05
CA ASP A 87 -4.81 -13.13 -6.11
C ASP A 87 -4.22 -13.81 -4.86
N ALA A 88 -3.27 -14.74 -5.05
CA ALA A 88 -2.61 -15.42 -3.93
C ALA A 88 -1.85 -14.45 -3.02
N LEU A 89 -1.33 -13.34 -3.58
CA LEU A 89 -0.66 -12.29 -2.82
C LEU A 89 -1.65 -11.43 -2.05
N LEU A 90 -2.74 -11.02 -2.68
CA LEU A 90 -3.78 -10.19 -2.06
C LEU A 90 -4.42 -10.92 -0.87
N ASP A 91 -4.70 -12.22 -1.02
CA ASP A 91 -5.29 -13.06 0.05
C ASP A 91 -4.35 -13.22 1.26
N LEU A 92 -3.03 -13.09 1.06
CA LEU A 92 -2.00 -13.39 2.06
C LEU A 92 -1.39 -12.16 2.74
N ALA A 93 -1.38 -11.00 2.09
CA ALA A 93 -0.65 -9.82 2.53
C ALA A 93 -1.41 -9.01 3.58
N ASP A 94 -0.74 -8.60 4.66
CA ASP A 94 -1.28 -7.64 5.62
C ASP A 94 -1.10 -6.19 5.12
N VAL A 95 -0.10 -5.98 4.25
CA VAL A 95 0.11 -4.74 3.51
C VAL A 95 0.51 -5.09 2.07
N VAL A 96 -0.08 -4.42 1.09
CA VAL A 96 0.25 -4.56 -0.33
C VAL A 96 0.91 -3.27 -0.81
N THR A 97 2.05 -3.37 -1.50
CA THR A 97 2.73 -2.24 -2.14
C THR A 97 2.91 -2.46 -3.63
N LEU A 98 2.66 -1.42 -4.42
CA LEU A 98 2.68 -1.47 -5.89
C LEU A 98 3.95 -0.84 -6.44
N HIS A 99 4.65 -1.57 -7.31
CA HIS A 99 5.90 -1.17 -7.98
C HIS A 99 5.90 -1.61 -9.44
N VAL A 100 4.81 -1.32 -10.15
CA VAL A 100 4.59 -1.68 -11.55
C VAL A 100 4.71 -0.48 -12.50
N PRO A 101 5.07 -0.67 -13.78
CA PRO A 101 5.02 0.39 -14.78
C PRO A 101 3.57 0.73 -15.17
N GLU A 102 3.39 1.83 -15.90
CA GLU A 102 2.10 2.15 -16.54
C GLU A 102 2.02 1.43 -17.88
N THR A 103 1.08 0.48 -17.98
CA THR A 103 0.85 -0.35 -19.16
C THR A 103 -0.65 -0.67 -19.27
N PRO A 104 -1.13 -1.16 -20.42
CA PRO A 104 -2.50 -1.65 -20.53
C PRO A 104 -2.84 -2.76 -19.52
N GLY A 105 -1.86 -3.58 -19.12
CA GLY A 105 -2.07 -4.65 -18.15
C GLY A 105 -2.08 -4.20 -16.68
N THR A 106 -1.59 -3.00 -16.39
CA THR A 106 -1.53 -2.44 -15.03
C THR A 106 -2.54 -1.32 -14.82
N PHE A 107 -3.18 -0.84 -15.88
CA PHE A 107 -4.25 0.15 -15.81
C PHE A 107 -5.43 -0.37 -15.00
N ARG A 108 -5.73 0.30 -13.87
CA ARG A 108 -6.78 -0.06 -12.90
C ARG A 108 -6.75 -1.53 -12.47
N MET A 109 -5.56 -2.14 -12.43
CA MET A 109 -5.43 -3.54 -12.02
C MET A 109 -5.82 -3.77 -10.57
N ILE A 110 -5.76 -2.73 -9.72
CA ILE A 110 -6.31 -2.77 -8.36
C ILE A 110 -7.67 -2.08 -8.38
N GLY A 111 -8.69 -2.85 -8.76
CA GLY A 111 -10.09 -2.45 -8.76
C GLY A 111 -10.87 -2.98 -7.54
N ALA A 112 -12.19 -2.87 -7.57
CA ALA A 112 -13.06 -3.30 -6.48
C ALA A 112 -12.90 -4.80 -6.11
N GLU A 113 -12.74 -5.67 -7.11
CA GLU A 113 -12.53 -7.11 -6.88
C GLU A 113 -11.21 -7.38 -6.17
N GLN A 114 -10.12 -6.75 -6.62
CA GLN A 114 -8.80 -6.94 -6.03
C GLN A 114 -8.73 -6.35 -4.62
N LEU A 115 -9.35 -5.19 -4.40
CA LEU A 115 -9.45 -4.58 -3.07
C LEU A 115 -10.26 -5.46 -2.11
N ALA A 116 -11.37 -6.07 -2.55
CA ALA A 116 -12.18 -6.97 -1.73
C ALA A 116 -11.50 -8.32 -1.42
N ARG A 117 -10.54 -8.73 -2.25
CA ARG A 117 -9.69 -9.91 -2.01
C ARG A 117 -8.60 -9.66 -0.98
N MET A 118 -8.19 -8.41 -0.79
CA MET A 118 -7.22 -8.08 0.26
C MET A 118 -7.78 -8.51 1.62
N LYS A 119 -6.89 -8.83 2.56
CA LYS A 119 -7.34 -9.18 3.91
C LYS A 119 -8.13 -8.03 4.55
N PRO A 120 -9.23 -8.31 5.27
CA PRO A 120 -9.89 -7.31 6.08
C PRO A 120 -8.91 -6.66 7.09
N GLY A 121 -8.88 -5.34 7.13
CA GLY A 121 -7.97 -4.55 7.95
C GLY A 121 -6.54 -4.44 7.40
N SER A 122 -6.30 -4.85 6.15
CA SER A 122 -5.01 -4.66 5.48
C SER A 122 -4.82 -3.22 4.98
N HIS A 123 -3.64 -2.95 4.44
CA HIS A 123 -3.26 -1.63 3.94
C HIS A 123 -2.76 -1.69 2.50
N LEU A 124 -2.95 -0.61 1.75
CA LEU A 124 -2.46 -0.46 0.38
C LEU A 124 -1.48 0.71 0.27
N VAL A 125 -0.35 0.52 -0.40
CA VAL A 125 0.62 1.58 -0.72
C VAL A 125 0.81 1.66 -2.23
N ASN A 126 0.62 2.85 -2.81
CA ASN A 126 0.91 3.10 -4.22
C ASN A 126 1.81 4.33 -4.38
N ALA A 127 3.09 4.04 -4.66
CA ALA A 127 4.09 5.01 -5.11
C ALA A 127 4.64 4.63 -6.50
N ALA A 128 3.83 3.94 -7.31
CA ALA A 128 4.19 3.50 -8.65
C ALA A 128 3.64 4.47 -9.71
N ARG A 129 2.37 4.33 -10.08
CA ARG A 129 1.69 5.13 -11.10
C ARG A 129 0.24 5.40 -10.69
N GLY A 130 -0.25 6.60 -10.99
CA GLY A 130 -1.58 7.04 -10.57
C GLY A 130 -2.74 6.27 -11.19
N THR A 131 -2.51 5.63 -12.33
CA THR A 131 -3.52 4.87 -13.10
C THR A 131 -3.71 3.42 -12.64
N VAL A 132 -2.88 2.94 -11.71
CA VAL A 132 -2.85 1.51 -11.30
C VAL A 132 -4.02 1.14 -10.37
N VAL A 133 -4.45 2.10 -9.56
CA VAL A 133 -5.52 1.91 -8.57
C VAL A 133 -6.78 2.63 -9.04
N ASP A 134 -7.91 1.93 -8.94
CA ASP A 134 -9.22 2.56 -9.03
C ASP A 134 -9.51 3.36 -7.75
N ILE A 135 -9.41 4.69 -7.83
CA ILE A 135 -9.55 5.57 -6.67
C ILE A 135 -10.95 5.50 -6.05
N ASP A 136 -12.01 5.36 -6.86
CA ASP A 136 -13.38 5.28 -6.33
C ASP A 136 -13.62 3.96 -5.61
N ALA A 137 -13.06 2.86 -6.12
CA ALA A 137 -13.10 1.58 -5.44
C ALA A 137 -12.29 1.60 -4.14
N LEU A 138 -11.12 2.26 -4.14
CA LEU A 138 -10.30 2.43 -2.93
C LEU A 138 -11.04 3.22 -1.85
N VAL A 139 -11.70 4.30 -2.23
CA VAL A 139 -12.59 5.06 -1.34
C VAL A 139 -13.61 4.12 -0.70
N ALA A 140 -14.34 3.33 -1.49
CA ALA A 140 -15.37 2.43 -0.95
C ALA A 140 -14.78 1.39 0.02
N ALA A 141 -13.58 0.88 -0.26
CA ALA A 141 -12.87 -0.05 0.62
C ALA A 141 -12.43 0.61 1.95
N LEU A 142 -12.05 1.88 1.93
CA LEU A 142 -11.71 2.66 3.13
C LEU A 142 -12.96 3.03 3.94
N GLU A 143 -14.05 3.46 3.29
CA GLU A 143 -15.31 3.82 3.97
C GLU A 143 -15.96 2.61 4.66
N SER A 144 -15.92 1.45 4.01
CA SER A 144 -16.40 0.19 4.60
C SER A 144 -15.46 -0.38 5.67
N GLN A 145 -14.30 0.24 5.88
CA GLN A 145 -13.22 -0.23 6.76
C GLN A 145 -12.71 -1.63 6.39
N HIS A 146 -12.95 -2.08 5.17
CA HIS A 146 -12.33 -3.30 4.65
C HIS A 146 -10.82 -3.13 4.57
N LEU A 147 -10.35 -1.96 4.11
CA LEU A 147 -8.97 -1.52 4.31
C LEU A 147 -8.87 -0.61 5.53
N ALA A 148 -7.87 -0.84 6.37
CA ALA A 148 -7.60 -0.02 7.55
C ALA A 148 -6.91 1.31 7.20
N GLY A 149 -6.27 1.38 6.04
CA GLY A 149 -5.66 2.61 5.54
C GLY A 149 -4.94 2.41 4.21
N ALA A 150 -4.57 3.52 3.58
CA ALA A 150 -3.76 3.52 2.38
C ALA A 150 -2.80 4.72 2.35
N ALA A 151 -1.67 4.59 1.67
CA ALA A 151 -0.77 5.68 1.31
C ALA A 151 -0.65 5.76 -0.21
N ILE A 152 -1.03 6.90 -0.79
CA ILE A 152 -1.09 7.12 -2.23
C ILE A 152 -0.29 8.38 -2.54
N ASP A 153 0.82 8.22 -3.27
CA ASP A 153 1.74 9.30 -3.65
C ASP A 153 1.52 9.77 -5.10
N VAL A 154 0.81 8.97 -5.89
CA VAL A 154 0.59 9.17 -7.33
C VAL A 154 -0.89 9.08 -7.68
N PHE A 155 -1.38 9.97 -8.55
CA PHE A 155 -2.82 10.11 -8.83
C PHE A 155 -3.10 10.15 -10.34
N PRO A 156 -4.30 9.73 -10.80
CA PRO A 156 -4.68 9.84 -12.22
C PRO A 156 -4.62 11.27 -12.76
N MET A 157 -4.87 12.24 -11.90
CA MET A 157 -4.79 13.67 -12.19
C MET A 157 -3.99 14.34 -11.08
N GLU A 158 -2.82 14.85 -11.45
CA GLU A 158 -1.92 15.56 -10.55
C GLU A 158 -1.90 17.05 -10.87
N PRO A 159 -1.78 17.94 -9.86
CA PRO A 159 -1.57 19.36 -10.08
C PRO A 159 -0.31 19.60 -10.92
N LYS A 160 -0.36 20.53 -11.87
CA LYS A 160 0.81 20.87 -12.72
C LYS A 160 1.78 21.82 -12.02
N ALA A 161 1.30 22.52 -11.00
CA ALA A 161 2.04 23.49 -10.22
C ALA A 161 1.57 23.49 -8.76
N ASN A 162 2.41 24.01 -7.87
CA ASN A 162 2.17 23.99 -6.42
C ASN A 162 1.02 24.90 -5.97
N ASP A 163 0.57 25.83 -6.81
CA ASP A 163 -0.54 26.76 -6.58
C ASP A 163 -1.89 26.24 -7.09
N GLU A 164 -1.90 25.09 -7.77
CA GLU A 164 -3.13 24.41 -8.18
C GLU A 164 -3.70 23.59 -7.02
N GLU A 165 -5.03 23.63 -6.83
CA GLU A 165 -5.69 22.83 -5.81
C GLU A 165 -5.59 21.33 -6.17
N PHE A 166 -5.10 20.52 -5.22
CA PHE A 166 -5.16 19.08 -5.34
C PHE A 166 -6.60 18.58 -5.16
N ILE A 167 -7.15 17.86 -6.14
CA ILE A 167 -8.52 17.33 -6.11
C ILE A 167 -8.46 15.80 -6.11
N SER A 168 -8.96 15.19 -5.04
CA SER A 168 -9.11 13.75 -4.92
C SER A 168 -10.19 13.41 -3.90
N PRO A 169 -11.04 12.41 -4.15
CA PRO A 169 -12.03 11.96 -3.16
C PRO A 169 -11.38 11.37 -1.90
N LEU A 170 -10.07 11.08 -1.93
CA LEU A 170 -9.29 10.63 -0.77
C LEU A 170 -9.00 11.76 0.24
N ARG A 171 -9.19 13.04 -0.12
CA ARG A 171 -9.03 14.18 0.81
C ARG A 171 -9.96 14.14 2.03
N ARG A 172 -10.98 13.28 2.02
CA ARG A 172 -11.96 13.15 3.11
C ARG A 172 -11.48 12.31 4.31
N PHE A 173 -10.39 11.54 4.16
CA PHE A 173 -9.89 10.60 5.17
C PHE A 173 -8.79 11.22 6.06
#